data_AF-A0A8J3NU63-F1
#
_entry.id   AF-A0A8J3NU63-F1
#
_cell.length_a   1.000
_cell.length_b   1.000
_cell.length_c   1.000
_cell.angle_alpha   90.00
_cell.angle_beta   90.00
_cell.angle_gamma   90.00
#
_symmetry.space_group_name_H-M   'P 1'
#
loop_
_entity.id
_entity.type
_entity.pdbx_description
1 polymer ?
#
loop_
_entity_poly.entity_id
_entity_poly.type
_entity_poly.pdbx_seq_one_letter_code
_entity_poly.pdbx_strand_id
1 'polypeptide(L)'
;MAPGYLWVDHAAPEHERAAEVGGRVRLPAPRPPWLVVYESPDRIVVNRWPGRLFSVRALPPATAAERATLAEVGVRILPGAGYTNAMAVDVVAELSPALPFGRHGAAVTRVLDAARALDEPTAHRLARARHRDAEDACRAAWQRWLAEPRPSGVGSPIGSGFGLLHRLAKDSAHARGGPGAWTVDGDGEEDATEPWASAHSALREAALACGAPDLLDSAAGALLSTAWNTVYGRMPDDRFTP
;
A
#
# COMPACT_ATOMS: atom_id res chain seq x y z
N MET A 1 8.61 2.66 26.17
CA MET A 1 8.81 2.99 24.75
C MET A 1 7.48 2.82 24.05
N ALA A 2 7.11 3.75 23.17
CA ALA A 2 5.93 3.58 22.33
C ALA A 2 6.08 2.32 21.46
N PRO A 3 5.00 1.58 21.19
CA PRO A 3 5.04 0.48 20.24
C PRO A 3 5.37 1.02 18.85
N GLY A 4 6.25 0.32 18.12
CA GLY A 4 6.50 0.55 16.71
C GLY A 4 5.80 -0.48 15.84
N TYR A 5 5.94 -0.36 14.53
CA TYR A 5 5.29 -1.24 13.57
C TYR A 5 6.28 -1.82 12.57
N LEU A 6 6.14 -3.12 12.27
CA LEU A 6 6.97 -3.84 11.31
C LEU A 6 6.07 -4.47 10.23
N TRP A 7 6.34 -4.13 8.97
CA TRP A 7 5.71 -4.76 7.81
C TRP A 7 6.60 -5.86 7.26
N VAL A 8 6.05 -7.06 7.08
CA VAL A 8 6.77 -8.23 6.57
C VAL A 8 6.05 -8.79 5.35
N ASP A 9 6.66 -8.67 4.17
CA ASP A 9 6.15 -9.26 2.93
C ASP A 9 6.79 -10.62 2.62
N HIS A 10 6.26 -11.29 1.58
CA HIS A 10 6.71 -12.64 1.19
C HIS A 10 8.18 -12.71 0.74
N ALA A 11 8.78 -11.60 0.36
CA ALA A 11 10.17 -11.50 -0.07
C ALA A 11 11.07 -10.82 0.97
N ALA A 12 10.55 -10.56 2.18
CA ALA A 12 11.36 -10.19 3.34
C ALA A 12 12.34 -11.32 3.70
N PRO A 13 13.50 -11.02 4.34
CA PRO A 13 14.43 -12.04 4.82
C PRO A 13 13.79 -13.11 5.71
N GLU A 14 14.35 -14.33 5.72
CA GLU A 14 13.78 -15.47 6.45
C GLU A 14 13.54 -15.18 7.95
N HIS A 15 14.50 -14.51 8.60
CA HIS A 15 14.40 -14.16 10.02
C HIS A 15 13.24 -13.18 10.33
N GLU A 16 12.81 -12.38 9.35
CA GLU A 16 11.62 -11.52 9.46
C GLU A 16 10.35 -12.31 9.17
N ARG A 17 10.36 -13.18 8.14
CA ARG A 17 9.20 -14.02 7.81
C ARG A 17 8.83 -15.00 8.93
N ALA A 18 9.82 -15.42 9.71
CA ALA A 18 9.64 -16.24 10.91
C ALA A 18 9.12 -15.45 12.13
N ALA A 19 8.69 -14.19 11.97
CA ALA A 19 8.08 -13.41 13.04
C ALA A 19 6.79 -14.08 13.55
N GLU A 20 6.77 -14.29 14.86
CA GLU A 20 5.63 -14.84 15.61
C GLU A 20 5.36 -13.99 16.84
N VAL A 21 4.09 -13.89 17.24
CA VAL A 21 3.67 -13.13 18.42
C VAL A 21 4.34 -13.69 19.68
N GLY A 22 4.93 -12.82 20.48
CA GLY A 22 5.74 -13.20 21.65
C GLY A 22 7.18 -13.58 21.32
N GLY A 23 7.52 -13.72 20.03
CA GLY A 23 8.85 -14.01 19.54
C GLY A 23 9.74 -12.77 19.42
N ARG A 24 11.00 -13.02 19.04
CA ARG A 24 12.00 -11.98 18.77
C ARG A 24 12.54 -12.14 17.36
N VAL A 25 12.50 -11.06 16.60
CA VAL A 25 13.17 -10.95 15.30
C VAL A 25 14.50 -10.23 15.53
N ARG A 26 15.59 -10.79 14.98
CA ARG A 26 16.93 -10.21 15.11
C ARG A 26 17.68 -10.33 13.78
N LEU A 27 18.36 -9.26 13.40
CA LEU A 27 19.28 -9.30 12.26
C LEU A 27 20.44 -10.25 12.55
N PRO A 28 20.79 -11.14 11.60
CA PRO A 28 21.88 -12.09 11.80
C PRO A 28 23.26 -11.40 11.85
N ALA A 29 23.39 -10.21 11.26
CA ALA A 29 24.59 -9.39 11.28
C ALA A 29 24.21 -7.89 11.23
N PRO A 30 25.06 -6.98 11.76
CA PRO A 30 24.81 -5.54 11.74
C PRO A 30 25.09 -4.95 10.35
N ARG A 31 24.30 -5.35 9.35
CA ARG A 31 24.37 -4.88 7.97
C ARG A 31 22.97 -4.87 7.34
N PRO A 32 22.74 -4.03 6.31
CA PRO A 32 21.45 -4.00 5.63
C PRO A 32 21.09 -5.34 4.96
N PRO A 33 19.79 -5.59 4.69
CA PRO A 33 18.65 -4.72 5.00
C PRO A 33 18.37 -4.63 6.51
N TRP A 34 18.00 -3.42 6.99
CA TRP A 34 17.69 -3.18 8.40
C TRP A 34 16.24 -3.53 8.72
N LEU A 35 15.93 -3.84 9.99
CA LEU A 35 14.54 -3.88 10.44
C LEU A 35 14.02 -2.43 10.49
N VAL A 36 13.09 -2.11 9.61
CA VAL A 36 12.45 -0.78 9.57
C VAL A 36 11.26 -0.77 10.50
N VAL A 37 11.36 -0.02 11.59
CA VAL A 37 10.31 0.11 12.61
C VAL A 37 9.64 1.46 12.44
N TYR A 38 8.41 1.45 11.95
CA TYR A 38 7.60 2.64 11.74
C TYR A 38 6.99 3.15 13.06
N GLU A 39 6.83 4.47 13.15
CA GLU A 39 6.27 5.14 14.33
C GLU A 39 4.74 5.05 14.40
N SER A 40 4.08 5.01 13.23
CA SER A 40 2.63 4.93 13.12
C SER A 40 2.20 4.11 11.90
N PRO A 41 0.99 3.50 11.91
CA PRO A 41 0.54 2.64 10.83
C PRO A 41 0.40 3.35 9.48
N ASP A 42 -0.08 4.60 9.49
CA ASP A 42 -0.31 5.43 8.29
C ASP A 42 0.99 5.82 7.56
N ARG A 43 2.15 5.67 8.21
CA ARG A 43 3.46 5.94 7.63
C ARG A 43 4.16 4.71 7.08
N ILE A 44 3.56 3.53 7.24
CA ILE A 44 4.11 2.28 6.74
C ILE A 44 4.13 2.33 5.21
N VAL A 45 5.35 2.15 4.66
CA VAL A 45 5.53 2.00 3.22
C VAL A 45 5.33 0.53 2.88
N VAL A 46 4.14 0.22 2.38
CA VAL A 46 3.82 -1.13 1.92
C VAL A 46 4.30 -1.26 0.48
N ASN A 47 5.44 -1.94 0.29
CA ASN A 47 6.03 -2.12 -1.03
C ASN A 47 5.58 -3.41 -1.74
N ARG A 48 5.09 -4.41 -1.02
CA ARG A 48 4.63 -5.66 -1.62
C ARG A 48 3.37 -6.15 -0.92
N TRP A 49 2.52 -6.79 -1.70
CA TRP A 49 1.23 -7.30 -1.27
C TRP A 49 1.02 -8.75 -1.74
N PRO A 50 0.48 -9.65 -0.90
CA PRO A 50 0.11 -9.45 0.51
C PRO A 50 1.32 -9.43 1.45
N GLY A 51 1.09 -9.04 2.71
CA GLY A 51 2.07 -9.10 3.79
C GLY A 51 1.41 -9.10 5.16
N ARG A 52 2.24 -9.18 6.20
CA ARG A 52 1.84 -9.23 7.61
C ARG A 52 2.26 -7.94 8.31
N LEU A 53 1.43 -7.47 9.21
CA LEU A 53 1.71 -6.28 10.03
C LEU A 53 1.83 -6.68 11.49
N PHE A 54 2.91 -6.25 12.14
CA PHE A 54 3.11 -6.47 13.56
C PHE A 54 3.25 -5.17 14.33
N SER A 55 2.68 -5.14 15.52
CA SER A 55 3.13 -4.24 16.58
C SER A 55 4.37 -4.83 17.22
N VAL A 56 5.42 -4.05 17.33
CA VAL A 56 6.73 -4.50 17.81
C VAL A 56 7.31 -3.52 18.81
N ARG A 57 8.25 -4.01 19.63
CA ARG A 57 9.08 -3.19 20.50
C ARG A 57 10.53 -3.28 20.05
N ALA A 58 11.06 -2.18 19.53
CA ALA A 58 12.48 -2.09 19.18
C ALA A 58 13.35 -2.28 20.42
N LEU A 59 14.40 -3.10 20.29
CA LEU A 59 15.32 -3.36 21.38
C LEU A 59 16.57 -2.50 21.24
N PRO A 60 17.16 -2.06 22.37
CA PRO A 60 18.43 -1.37 22.30
C PRO A 60 19.53 -2.30 21.75
N PRO A 61 20.51 -1.75 21.01
CA PRO A 61 21.67 -2.49 20.55
C PRO A 61 22.43 -3.14 21.72
N ALA A 62 22.77 -4.42 21.57
CA ALA A 62 23.39 -5.23 22.62
C ALA A 62 24.88 -4.93 22.76
N THR A 63 25.56 -4.58 21.65
CA THR A 63 27.01 -4.36 21.61
C THR A 63 27.38 -2.92 21.26
N ALA A 64 28.61 -2.52 21.56
CA ALA A 64 29.14 -1.22 21.15
C ALA A 64 29.22 -1.09 19.62
N ALA A 65 29.53 -2.18 18.91
CA ALA A 65 29.53 -2.23 17.46
C ALA A 65 28.12 -1.97 16.91
N GLU A 66 27.10 -2.64 17.43
CA GLU A 66 25.70 -2.41 17.03
C GLU A 66 25.26 -0.97 17.28
N ARG A 67 25.67 -0.37 18.42
CA ARG A 67 25.41 1.05 18.72
C ARG A 67 26.03 1.97 17.67
N ALA A 68 27.31 1.78 17.36
CA ALA A 68 28.03 2.61 16.39
C ALA A 68 27.39 2.50 14.99
N THR A 69 27.06 1.28 14.56
CA THR A 69 26.44 1.05 13.26
C THR A 69 25.04 1.68 13.17
N LEU A 70 24.18 1.50 14.17
CA LEU A 70 22.85 2.13 14.15
C LEU A 70 22.94 3.66 14.22
N ALA A 71 23.92 4.22 14.94
CA ALA A 71 24.13 5.66 14.96
C ALA A 71 24.52 6.20 13.57
N GLU A 72 25.45 5.54 12.88
CA GLU A 72 25.86 5.94 11.52
C GLU A 72 24.68 5.89 10.53
N VAL A 73 23.88 4.83 10.59
CA VAL A 73 22.73 4.67 9.72
C VAL A 73 21.63 5.68 10.07
N GLY A 74 21.41 5.94 11.36
CA GLY A 74 20.41 6.89 11.84
C GLY A 74 20.66 8.33 11.35
N VAL A 75 21.93 8.74 11.20
CA VAL A 75 22.29 10.06 10.64
C VAL A 75 21.78 10.25 9.21
N ARG A 76 21.56 9.15 8.46
CA ARG A 76 21.07 9.18 7.08
C ARG A 76 19.54 9.21 7.00
N ILE A 77 18.83 9.04 8.11
CA ILE A 77 17.37 9.11 8.17
C ILE A 77 16.97 10.58 8.32
N LEU A 78 16.21 11.08 7.35
CA LEU A 78 15.73 12.46 7.39
C LEU A 78 14.86 12.70 8.65
N PRO A 79 14.99 13.87 9.31
CA PRO A 79 14.08 14.25 10.39
C PRO A 79 12.62 14.13 9.94
N GLY A 80 11.81 13.44 10.74
CA GLY A 80 10.41 13.21 10.42
C GLY A 80 10.16 12.15 9.34
N ALA A 81 11.11 11.24 9.08
CA ALA A 81 10.89 10.09 8.19
C ALA A 81 9.78 9.13 8.68
N GLY A 82 9.45 9.16 9.98
CA GLY A 82 8.38 8.34 10.57
C GLY A 82 8.77 6.88 10.79
N TYR A 83 10.06 6.57 10.76
CA TYR A 83 10.59 5.25 11.07
C TYR A 83 12.00 5.35 11.64
N THR A 84 12.42 4.25 12.28
CA THR A 84 13.77 4.04 12.80
C THR A 84 14.28 2.68 12.35
N ASN A 85 15.60 2.53 12.26
CA ASN A 85 16.22 1.23 12.01
C ASN A 85 16.52 0.52 13.34
N ALA A 86 16.25 -0.78 13.39
CA ALA A 86 16.49 -1.62 14.55
C ALA A 86 17.34 -2.85 14.20
N MET A 87 18.08 -3.34 15.20
CA MET A 87 18.81 -4.62 15.12
C MET A 87 17.97 -5.81 15.57
N ALA A 88 17.05 -5.57 16.50
CA ALA A 88 16.15 -6.58 17.02
C ALA A 88 14.86 -5.93 17.50
N VAL A 89 13.77 -6.70 17.42
CA VAL A 89 12.46 -6.30 17.92
C VAL A 89 11.81 -7.48 18.63
N ASP A 90 11.06 -7.21 19.70
CA ASP A 90 10.10 -8.17 20.24
C ASP A 90 8.75 -7.98 19.53
N VAL A 91 8.15 -9.07 19.08
CA VAL A 91 6.83 -9.06 18.41
C VAL A 91 5.73 -9.09 19.47
N VAL A 92 4.92 -8.05 19.52
CA VAL A 92 3.91 -7.86 20.57
C VAL A 92 2.55 -8.41 20.14
N ALA A 93 2.13 -8.09 18.92
CA ALA A 93 0.86 -8.53 18.36
C ALA A 93 0.91 -8.52 16.83
N GLU A 94 0.13 -9.39 16.20
CA GLU A 94 -0.19 -9.28 14.77
C GLU A 94 -1.44 -8.41 14.62
N LEU A 95 -1.36 -7.43 13.72
CA LEU A 95 -2.41 -6.46 13.45
C LEU A 95 -2.98 -6.68 12.05
N SER A 96 -4.13 -6.06 11.79
CA SER A 96 -4.73 -6.10 10.45
C SER A 96 -3.80 -5.46 9.41
N PRO A 97 -3.50 -6.14 8.29
CA PRO A 97 -2.71 -5.57 7.20
C PRO A 97 -3.43 -4.44 6.47
N ALA A 98 -4.69 -4.16 6.81
CA ALA A 98 -5.46 -3.02 6.30
C ALA A 98 -5.07 -1.68 6.94
N LEU A 99 -4.50 -1.68 8.15
CA LEU A 99 -4.21 -0.45 8.90
C LEU A 99 -3.37 0.60 8.13
N PRO A 100 -2.35 0.23 7.32
CA PRO A 100 -1.57 1.21 6.55
C PRO A 100 -2.37 2.02 5.52
N PHE A 101 -3.58 1.56 5.17
CA PHE A 101 -4.44 2.21 4.17
C PHE A 101 -5.53 3.09 4.82
N GLY A 102 -5.42 3.34 6.12
CA GLY A 102 -6.32 4.23 6.87
C GLY A 102 -7.63 3.56 7.28
N ARG A 103 -8.60 4.39 7.69
CA ARG A 103 -9.85 3.94 8.34
C ARG A 103 -10.70 3.00 7.47
N HIS A 104 -10.59 3.09 6.15
CA HIS A 104 -11.30 2.20 5.21
C HIS A 104 -10.37 1.19 4.55
N GLY A 105 -9.26 0.85 5.22
CA GLY A 105 -8.22 0.02 4.63
C GLY A 105 -8.71 -1.36 4.18
N ALA A 106 -9.71 -1.95 4.85
CA ALA A 106 -10.27 -3.25 4.46
C ALA A 106 -10.95 -3.22 3.08
N ALA A 107 -11.49 -2.07 2.66
CA ALA A 107 -11.99 -1.90 1.31
C ALA A 107 -10.83 -1.74 0.31
N VAL A 108 -9.78 -0.99 0.68
CA VAL A 108 -8.58 -0.83 -0.15
C VAL A 108 -7.90 -2.19 -0.40
N THR A 109 -7.76 -3.05 0.61
CA THR A 109 -7.14 -4.38 0.46
C THR A 109 -7.90 -5.26 -0.53
N ARG A 110 -9.23 -5.17 -0.57
CA ARG A 110 -10.03 -5.88 -1.57
C ARG A 110 -9.73 -5.42 -3.00
N VAL A 111 -9.53 -4.13 -3.20
CA VAL A 111 -9.12 -3.59 -4.51
C VAL A 111 -7.71 -4.04 -4.88
N LEU A 112 -6.78 -4.10 -3.90
CA LEU A 112 -5.44 -4.63 -4.11
C LEU A 112 -5.45 -6.12 -4.48
N ASP A 113 -6.28 -6.93 -3.81
CA ASP A 113 -6.45 -8.34 -4.12
C ASP A 113 -7.04 -8.55 -5.52
N ALA A 114 -8.04 -7.75 -5.90
CA ALA A 114 -8.60 -7.76 -7.24
C ALA A 114 -7.56 -7.36 -8.31
N ALA A 115 -6.72 -6.36 -8.05
CA ALA A 115 -5.65 -5.96 -8.95
C ALA A 115 -4.58 -7.05 -9.11
N ARG A 116 -4.20 -7.72 -8.01
CA ARG A 116 -3.27 -8.86 -8.02
C ARG A 116 -3.82 -10.06 -8.80
N ALA A 117 -5.13 -10.25 -8.78
CA ALA A 117 -5.82 -11.32 -9.49
C ALA A 117 -6.30 -10.92 -10.90
N LEU A 118 -5.98 -9.70 -11.36
CA LEU A 118 -6.49 -9.17 -12.62
C LEU A 118 -6.04 -10.05 -13.79
N ASP A 119 -7.02 -10.48 -14.58
CA ASP A 119 -6.81 -11.19 -15.84
C ASP A 119 -7.39 -10.38 -17.01
N GLU A 120 -7.05 -10.80 -18.23
CA GLU A 120 -7.45 -10.07 -19.44
C GLU A 120 -8.97 -9.98 -19.63
N PRO A 121 -9.79 -11.05 -19.42
CA PRO A 121 -11.25 -10.93 -19.48
C PRO A 121 -11.80 -9.92 -18.47
N THR A 122 -11.26 -9.88 -17.26
CA THR A 122 -11.69 -8.96 -16.21
C THR A 122 -11.25 -7.53 -16.50
N ALA A 123 -10.05 -7.34 -17.07
CA ALA A 123 -9.58 -6.04 -17.54
C ALA A 123 -10.54 -5.47 -18.59
N HIS A 124 -10.97 -6.26 -19.58
CA HIS A 124 -11.98 -5.85 -20.55
C HIS A 124 -13.32 -5.45 -19.89
N ARG A 125 -13.80 -6.22 -18.92
CA ARG A 125 -15.06 -5.88 -18.22
C ARG A 125 -14.93 -4.57 -17.45
N LEU A 126 -13.83 -4.35 -16.74
CA LEU A 126 -13.56 -3.11 -16.00
C LEU A 126 -13.46 -1.91 -16.95
N ALA A 127 -12.69 -2.04 -18.04
CA ALA A 127 -12.54 -0.99 -19.04
C ALA A 127 -13.88 -0.59 -19.65
N ARG A 128 -14.72 -1.57 -20.04
CA ARG A 128 -16.05 -1.30 -20.62
C ARG A 128 -17.05 -0.70 -19.63
N ALA A 129 -16.90 -0.99 -18.33
CA ALA A 129 -17.79 -0.50 -17.28
C ALA A 129 -17.32 0.83 -16.66
N ARG A 130 -16.14 1.34 -17.04
CA ARG A 130 -15.62 2.61 -16.53
C ARG A 130 -16.51 3.78 -16.94
N HIS A 131 -16.87 4.61 -15.97
CA HIS A 131 -17.66 5.80 -16.24
C HIS A 131 -16.78 6.90 -16.86
N ARG A 132 -17.25 7.56 -17.92
CA ARG A 132 -16.48 8.59 -18.63
C ARG A 132 -16.07 9.78 -17.75
N ASP A 133 -16.91 10.15 -16.79
CA ASP A 133 -16.68 11.30 -15.90
C ASP A 133 -15.90 10.91 -14.62
N ALA A 134 -15.46 9.65 -14.48
CA ALA A 134 -14.76 9.18 -13.28
C ALA A 134 -13.38 9.84 -13.10
N GLU A 135 -12.67 10.14 -14.18
CA GLU A 135 -11.36 10.79 -14.09
C GLU A 135 -11.46 12.19 -13.48
N ASP A 136 -12.43 12.99 -13.92
CA ASP A 136 -12.63 14.35 -13.41
C ASP A 136 -13.04 14.32 -11.94
N ALA A 137 -13.89 13.37 -11.54
CA ALA A 137 -14.26 13.17 -10.14
C ALA A 137 -13.04 12.78 -9.28
N CYS A 138 -12.17 11.89 -9.78
CA CYS A 138 -10.94 11.46 -9.12
C CYS A 138 -9.97 12.63 -8.96
N ARG A 139 -9.80 13.43 -10.02
CA ARG A 139 -8.97 14.65 -10.02
C ARG A 139 -9.48 15.67 -8.99
N ALA A 140 -10.79 15.93 -8.95
CA ALA A 140 -11.38 16.85 -7.98
C ALA A 140 -11.14 16.39 -6.53
N ALA A 141 -11.31 15.10 -6.25
CA ALA A 141 -11.03 14.53 -4.94
C ALA A 141 -9.55 14.63 -4.54
N TRP A 142 -8.64 14.43 -5.50
CA TRP A 142 -7.21 14.63 -5.27
C TRP A 142 -6.87 16.09 -4.94
N GLN A 143 -7.49 17.05 -5.62
CA GLN A 143 -7.31 18.47 -5.31
C GLN A 143 -7.84 18.83 -3.91
N ARG A 144 -8.99 18.26 -3.49
CA ARG A 144 -9.49 18.41 -2.12
C ARG A 144 -8.52 17.83 -1.10
N TRP A 145 -7.95 16.66 -1.39
CA TRP A 145 -6.88 16.12 -0.56
C TRP A 145 -5.74 17.15 -0.47
N LEU A 146 -5.16 17.60 -1.57
CA LEU A 146 -4.03 18.54 -1.55
C LEU A 146 -4.31 19.88 -0.88
N ALA A 147 -5.57 20.34 -0.81
CA ALA A 147 -5.93 21.62 -0.23
C ALA A 147 -5.78 21.68 1.30
N GLU A 148 -5.80 20.55 2.01
CA GLU A 148 -5.67 20.52 3.46
C GLU A 148 -4.20 20.38 3.90
N PRO A 149 -3.74 21.19 4.89
CA PRO A 149 -2.42 21.03 5.48
C PRO A 149 -2.27 19.65 6.13
N ARG A 150 -1.20 18.92 5.79
CA ARG A 150 -0.86 17.64 6.42
C ARG A 150 0.59 17.60 6.86
N PRO A 151 0.92 16.78 7.87
CA PRO A 151 2.30 16.52 8.24
C PRO A 151 3.14 16.08 7.03
N SER A 152 4.42 16.46 7.02
CA SER A 152 5.35 16.01 6.00
C SER A 152 5.45 14.49 6.00
N GLY A 153 5.44 13.89 4.80
CA GLY A 153 5.54 12.44 4.63
C GLY A 153 4.22 11.67 4.79
N VAL A 154 3.08 12.35 4.97
CA VAL A 154 1.77 11.72 4.72
C VAL A 154 1.63 11.51 3.21
N GLY A 155 1.39 10.26 2.82
CA GLY A 155 1.33 9.85 1.42
C GLY A 155 0.01 10.25 0.74
N SER A 156 -0.61 9.28 0.06
CA SER A 156 -1.90 9.48 -0.59
C SER A 156 -3.08 9.38 0.39
N PRO A 157 -4.31 9.75 0.00
CA PRO A 157 -5.52 9.54 0.81
C PRO A 157 -5.72 8.11 1.34
N ILE A 158 -5.08 7.13 0.70
CA ILE A 158 -5.14 5.71 1.03
C ILE A 158 -3.74 5.15 1.35
N GLY A 159 -2.85 5.98 1.90
CA GLY A 159 -1.48 5.60 2.26
C GLY A 159 -0.67 5.17 1.03
N SER A 160 -0.11 3.96 1.08
CA SER A 160 0.65 3.33 -0.01
C SER A 160 -0.25 2.68 -1.10
N GLY A 161 -1.58 2.76 -0.96
CA GLY A 161 -2.55 2.03 -1.79
C GLY A 161 -2.40 2.27 -3.30
N PHE A 162 -2.29 3.52 -3.77
CA PHE A 162 -2.17 3.80 -5.21
C PHE A 162 -0.85 3.27 -5.81
N GLY A 163 0.26 3.40 -5.08
CA GLY A 163 1.56 2.92 -5.55
C GLY A 163 1.58 1.39 -5.67
N LEU A 164 1.01 0.70 -4.68
CA LEU A 164 0.81 -0.75 -4.76
C LEU A 164 -0.11 -1.16 -5.89
N LEU A 165 -1.23 -0.46 -6.05
CA LEU A 165 -2.22 -0.79 -7.05
C LEU A 165 -1.65 -0.74 -8.46
N HIS A 166 -0.86 0.30 -8.76
CA HIS A 166 -0.13 0.41 -10.02
C HIS A 166 0.80 -0.79 -10.23
N ARG A 167 1.62 -1.12 -9.23
CA ARG A 167 2.54 -2.27 -9.29
C ARG A 167 1.80 -3.59 -9.52
N LEU A 168 0.72 -3.85 -8.78
CA LEU A 168 -0.04 -5.09 -8.87
C LEU A 168 -0.78 -5.23 -10.22
N ALA A 169 -1.33 -4.14 -10.74
CA ALA A 169 -1.94 -4.12 -12.07
C ALA A 169 -0.89 -4.39 -13.16
N LYS A 170 0.28 -3.77 -13.05
CA LYS A 170 1.43 -4.00 -13.93
C LYS A 170 1.91 -5.45 -13.88
N ASP A 171 2.21 -5.97 -12.70
CA ASP A 171 2.64 -7.36 -12.52
C ASP A 171 1.62 -8.35 -13.10
N SER A 172 0.32 -8.07 -12.93
CA SER A 172 -0.76 -8.89 -13.50
C SER A 172 -0.83 -8.81 -15.02
N ALA A 173 -0.64 -7.62 -15.60
CA ALA A 173 -0.59 -7.42 -17.05
C ALA A 173 0.58 -8.18 -17.68
N HIS A 174 1.78 -8.12 -17.08
CA HIS A 174 2.91 -8.90 -17.58
C HIS A 174 2.72 -10.41 -17.42
N ALA A 175 2.14 -10.84 -16.30
CA ALA A 175 1.99 -12.27 -16.01
C ALA A 175 0.85 -12.93 -16.79
N ARG A 176 -0.22 -12.19 -17.10
CA ARG A 176 -1.48 -12.75 -17.63
C ARG A 176 -2.00 -12.05 -18.87
N GLY A 177 -1.39 -10.94 -19.29
CA GLY A 177 -1.68 -10.29 -20.55
C GLY A 177 -0.82 -10.82 -21.69
N GLY A 178 -1.21 -10.48 -22.92
CA GLY A 178 -0.35 -10.66 -24.08
C GLY A 178 0.84 -9.67 -24.10
N PRO A 179 1.81 -9.83 -25.02
CA PRO A 179 2.99 -8.97 -25.13
C PRO A 179 2.70 -7.48 -25.30
N GLY A 180 1.49 -7.12 -25.72
CA GLY A 180 1.05 -5.74 -25.89
C GLY A 180 0.40 -5.13 -24.65
N ALA A 181 0.15 -5.88 -23.57
CA ALA A 181 -0.60 -5.40 -22.40
C ALA A 181 0.08 -4.24 -21.65
N TRP A 182 1.42 -4.22 -21.70
CA TRP A 182 2.25 -3.16 -21.15
C TRP A 182 3.43 -2.95 -22.09
N THR A 183 3.62 -1.74 -22.57
CA THR A 183 4.63 -1.39 -23.57
C THR A 183 5.60 -0.37 -23.00
N VAL A 184 6.79 -0.29 -23.60
CA VAL A 184 7.73 0.78 -23.32
C VAL A 184 7.52 1.86 -24.37
N ASP A 185 7.34 3.11 -23.94
CA ASP A 185 7.20 4.25 -24.82
C ASP A 185 8.56 4.69 -25.42
N GLY A 186 8.55 5.79 -26.17
CA GLY A 186 9.77 6.33 -26.81
C GLY A 186 10.84 6.81 -25.83
N ASP A 187 10.45 7.13 -24.60
CA ASP A 187 11.31 7.67 -23.54
C ASP A 187 11.81 6.57 -22.58
N GLY A 188 11.40 5.31 -22.79
CA GLY A 188 11.76 4.19 -21.94
C GLY A 188 10.83 4.01 -20.75
N GLU A 189 9.73 4.75 -20.69
CA GLU A 189 8.70 4.62 -19.65
C GLU A 189 7.72 3.52 -20.00
N GLU A 190 7.30 2.77 -18.99
CA GLU A 190 6.41 1.63 -19.18
C GLU A 190 4.94 2.03 -19.02
N ASP A 191 4.18 1.95 -20.11
CA ASP A 191 2.78 2.31 -20.20
C ASP A 191 1.86 1.10 -20.38
N ALA A 192 0.74 1.12 -19.67
CA ALA A 192 -0.34 0.17 -19.91
C ALA A 192 -1.05 0.48 -21.22
N THR A 193 -1.43 -0.53 -21.98
CA THR A 193 -2.29 -0.38 -23.16
C THR A 193 -3.72 -0.82 -22.85
N GLU A 194 -4.67 -0.55 -23.74
CA GLU A 194 -6.04 -1.08 -23.59
C GLU A 194 -6.07 -2.61 -23.71
N PRO A 195 -6.83 -3.33 -22.87
CA PRO A 195 -7.79 -2.83 -21.86
C PRO A 195 -7.18 -2.51 -20.48
N TRP A 196 -5.88 -2.79 -20.27
CA TRP A 196 -5.22 -2.72 -18.97
C TRP A 196 -5.11 -1.30 -18.41
N ALA A 197 -4.91 -0.30 -19.27
CA ALA A 197 -4.90 1.12 -18.90
C ALA A 197 -6.23 1.56 -18.26
N SER A 198 -7.35 1.29 -18.94
CA SER A 198 -8.68 1.60 -18.43
C SER A 198 -9.05 0.74 -17.22
N ALA A 199 -8.65 -0.53 -17.18
CA ALA A 199 -8.86 -1.39 -16.01
C ALA A 199 -8.11 -0.89 -14.77
N HIS A 200 -6.84 -0.50 -14.91
CA HIS A 200 -6.05 0.10 -13.85
C HIS A 200 -6.67 1.40 -13.34
N SER A 201 -7.15 2.25 -14.25
CA SER A 201 -7.86 3.49 -13.89
C SER A 201 -9.13 3.20 -13.11
N ALA A 202 -9.95 2.25 -13.57
CA ALA A 202 -11.15 1.81 -12.86
C ALA A 202 -10.87 1.28 -11.45
N LEU A 203 -9.78 0.52 -11.28
CA LEU A 203 -9.36 0.05 -9.94
C LEU A 203 -8.89 1.21 -9.06
N ARG A 204 -8.16 2.20 -9.61
CA ARG A 204 -7.73 3.40 -8.84
C ARG A 204 -8.93 4.21 -8.38
N GLU A 205 -9.91 4.40 -9.26
CA GLU A 205 -11.16 5.09 -8.95
C GLU A 205 -11.93 4.37 -7.84
N ALA A 206 -12.07 3.05 -7.94
CA ALA A 206 -12.70 2.24 -6.90
C ALA A 206 -11.95 2.33 -5.56
N ALA A 207 -10.62 2.25 -5.57
CA ALA A 207 -9.80 2.38 -4.37
C ALA A 207 -9.97 3.74 -3.69
N LEU A 208 -10.08 4.83 -4.46
CA LEU A 208 -10.37 6.16 -3.93
C LEU A 208 -11.78 6.23 -3.34
N ALA A 209 -12.77 5.72 -4.08
CA ALA A 209 -14.18 5.72 -3.69
C ALA A 209 -14.41 5.04 -2.33
N CYS A 210 -13.77 3.90 -2.10
CA CYS A 210 -13.94 3.16 -0.87
C CYS A 210 -12.92 3.52 0.21
N GLY A 211 -11.70 3.91 -0.17
CA GLY A 211 -10.61 4.17 0.75
C GLY A 211 -10.66 5.57 1.37
N ALA A 212 -11.19 6.55 0.64
CA ALA A 212 -11.31 7.94 1.11
C ALA A 212 -12.66 8.56 0.70
N PRO A 213 -13.80 7.98 1.11
CA PRO A 213 -15.14 8.47 0.75
C PRO A 213 -15.41 9.89 1.23
N ASP A 214 -14.75 10.37 2.29
CA ASP A 214 -14.92 11.74 2.79
C ASP A 214 -14.42 12.82 1.82
N LEU A 215 -13.62 12.45 0.81
CA LEU A 215 -13.18 13.37 -0.25
C LEU A 215 -14.24 13.53 -1.36
N LEU A 216 -15.34 12.78 -1.27
CA LEU A 216 -16.32 12.59 -2.32
C LEU A 216 -17.71 12.93 -1.80
N ASP A 217 -18.49 13.60 -2.64
CA ASP A 217 -19.94 13.58 -2.48
C ASP A 217 -20.52 12.25 -3.01
N SER A 218 -21.81 12.01 -2.74
CA SER A 218 -22.46 10.75 -3.13
C SER A 218 -22.48 10.51 -4.64
N ALA A 219 -22.54 11.57 -5.45
CA ALA A 219 -22.54 11.45 -6.90
C ALA A 219 -21.16 11.00 -7.39
N ALA A 220 -20.09 11.67 -6.97
CA ALA A 220 -18.72 11.32 -7.28
C ALA A 220 -18.38 9.89 -6.82
N GLY A 221 -18.79 9.50 -5.60
CA GLY A 221 -18.60 8.13 -5.11
C GLY A 221 -19.29 7.08 -5.99
N ALA A 222 -20.48 7.35 -6.51
CA ALA A 222 -21.17 6.46 -7.43
C ALA A 222 -20.44 6.35 -8.78
N LEU A 223 -19.96 7.47 -9.33
CA LEU A 223 -19.17 7.47 -10.58
C LEU A 223 -17.92 6.61 -10.45
N LEU A 224 -17.11 6.87 -9.41
CA LEU A 224 -15.83 6.20 -9.19
C LEU A 224 -15.97 4.69 -8.89
N SER A 225 -17.10 4.27 -8.33
CA SER A 225 -17.36 2.86 -8.01
C SER A 225 -18.11 2.09 -9.11
N THR A 226 -18.48 2.74 -10.23
CA THR A 226 -19.34 2.14 -11.28
C THR A 226 -18.73 0.86 -11.87
N ALA A 227 -17.46 0.92 -12.30
CA ALA A 227 -16.79 -0.24 -12.91
C ALA A 227 -16.64 -1.39 -11.91
N TRP A 228 -16.23 -1.07 -10.68
CA TRP A 228 -16.10 -2.06 -9.61
C TRP A 228 -17.43 -2.76 -9.34
N ASN A 229 -18.49 -1.98 -9.08
CA ASN A 229 -19.80 -2.52 -8.72
C ASN A 229 -20.39 -3.39 -9.84
N THR A 230 -20.08 -3.08 -11.10
CA THR A 230 -20.49 -3.86 -12.26
C THR A 230 -19.76 -5.20 -12.35
N VAL A 231 -18.47 -5.25 -12.01
CA VAL A 231 -17.62 -6.43 -12.22
C VAL A 231 -17.55 -7.35 -11.00
N TYR A 232 -17.48 -6.77 -9.81
CA TYR A 232 -17.26 -7.49 -8.54
C TYR A 232 -18.47 -7.44 -7.60
N GLY A 233 -19.52 -6.71 -7.97
CA GLY A 233 -20.65 -6.42 -7.09
C GLY A 233 -20.37 -5.26 -6.14
N ARG A 234 -21.40 -4.86 -5.40
CA ARG A 234 -21.33 -3.68 -4.52
C ARG A 234 -20.29 -3.88 -3.43
N MET A 235 -19.38 -2.91 -3.30
CA MET A 235 -18.44 -2.85 -2.18
C MET A 235 -19.23 -2.85 -0.86
N PRO A 236 -18.96 -3.79 0.07
CA PRO A 236 -19.61 -3.79 1.37
C PRO A 236 -19.34 -2.49 2.11
N ASP A 237 -20.39 -1.94 2.73
CA ASP A 237 -20.30 -0.68 3.46
C ASP A 237 -19.71 -0.97 4.85
N ASP A 238 -18.38 -0.98 4.96
CA ASP A 238 -17.67 -1.27 6.21
C ASP A 238 -17.82 -0.16 7.27
N ARG A 239 -18.74 0.81 7.06
CA ARG A 239 -19.08 1.87 8.02
C ARG A 239 -19.58 1.34 9.38
N PHE A 240 -19.75 0.03 9.53
CA PHE A 240 -20.29 -0.63 10.72
C PHE A 240 -19.55 -1.91 11.14
N THR A 241 -18.23 -1.99 10.97
CA THR A 241 -17.44 -3.04 11.63
C THR A 241 -16.62 -2.42 12.77
N PRO A 242 -16.93 -2.73 14.05
CA PRO A 242 -16.23 -2.19 15.21
C PRO A 242 -14.78 -2.68 15.32
#